data_AF-A0A920GI41-F1
#
_entry.id   AF-A0A920GI41-F1
#
_cell.length_a   1.000
_cell.length_b   1.000
_cell.length_c   1.000
_cell.angle_alpha   90.00
_cell.angle_beta   90.00
_cell.angle_gamma   90.00
#
_symmetry.space_group_name_H-M   'P 1'
#
loop_
_entity.id
_entity.type
_entity.pdbx_description
1 polymer ?
#
loop_
_entity_poly.entity_id
_entity_poly.type
_entity_poly.pdbx_seq_one_letter_code
_entity_poly.pdbx_strand_id
1 'polypeptide(L)'
;MENTTHIVEAFPNKIINIHPSLLPKFGGKGMFGRHVHQSVIDAKEVESGISIHYVNSQYDKGAVIFQAKTTVDPKETPESLAQKIHKLEHQHFSEQIEKLLIPTEKEYSLHRWSCKWKSRPRRIWVNFGWEGTPIKKPMPRVYSYHK
;
A
#
# COMPACT_ATOMS: atom_id res chain seq x y z
N MET A 1 -15.23 -13.36 24.03
CA MET A 1 -14.82 -12.26 23.13
C MET A 1 -13.46 -12.62 22.56
N GLU A 2 -13.41 -13.60 21.68
CA GLU A 2 -12.20 -14.14 21.07
C GLU A 2 -12.66 -14.63 19.72
N ASN A 3 -12.05 -14.16 18.62
CA ASN A 3 -12.10 -14.76 17.27
C ASN A 3 -11.47 -13.84 16.19
N THR A 4 -11.16 -12.58 16.46
CA THR A 4 -10.58 -11.66 15.46
C THR A 4 -9.05 -11.66 15.39
N THR A 5 -8.34 -12.12 16.43
CA THR A 5 -6.87 -12.19 16.46
C THR A 5 -6.29 -13.12 15.39
N HIS A 6 -7.02 -14.19 15.05
CA HIS A 6 -6.55 -15.20 14.11
C HIS A 6 -6.20 -14.64 12.72
N ILE A 7 -6.94 -13.64 12.23
CA ILE A 7 -6.67 -13.04 10.91
C ILE A 7 -5.40 -12.19 10.96
N VAL A 8 -5.23 -11.38 12.01
CA VAL A 8 -4.07 -10.51 12.13
C VAL A 8 -2.79 -11.33 12.29
N GLU A 9 -2.85 -12.42 13.05
CA GLU A 9 -1.74 -13.35 13.25
C GLU A 9 -1.42 -14.16 11.97
N ALA A 10 -2.43 -14.54 11.19
CA ALA A 10 -2.22 -15.26 9.93
C ALA A 10 -1.60 -14.39 8.82
N PHE A 11 -1.73 -13.06 8.91
CA PHE A 11 -1.34 -12.11 7.86
C PHE A 11 -0.44 -10.98 8.39
N PRO A 12 0.73 -11.30 8.99
CA PRO A 12 1.61 -10.30 9.57
C PRO A 12 2.15 -9.37 8.48
N ASN A 13 2.04 -8.05 8.70
CA ASN A 13 2.46 -7.02 7.75
C ASN A 13 1.81 -7.13 6.35
N LYS A 14 0.62 -7.73 6.27
CA LYS A 14 -0.16 -7.85 5.02
C LYS A 14 -1.50 -7.13 5.06
N ILE A 15 -1.89 -6.63 6.24
CA ILE A 15 -3.12 -5.87 6.43
C ILE A 15 -2.74 -4.41 6.64
N ILE A 16 -3.30 -3.53 5.83
CA ILE A 16 -3.05 -2.09 5.87
C ILE A 16 -4.34 -1.38 6.24
N ASN A 17 -4.26 -0.41 7.14
CA ASN A 17 -5.35 0.44 7.54
C ASN A 17 -5.02 1.91 7.25
N ILE A 18 -6.05 2.69 6.95
CA ILE A 18 -5.98 4.15 6.92
C ILE A 18 -6.81 4.70 8.08
N HIS A 19 -6.20 5.57 8.87
CA HIS A 19 -6.81 6.17 10.03
C HIS A 19 -6.89 7.70 9.85
N PRO A 20 -8.06 8.34 10.09
CA PRO A 20 -8.30 9.76 9.81
C PRO A 20 -7.74 10.70 10.90
N SER A 21 -6.55 10.41 11.41
CA SER A 21 -5.76 11.30 12.27
C SER A 21 -4.25 11.03 12.13
N LEU A 22 -3.44 11.88 12.76
CA LEU A 22 -1.99 11.69 12.89
C LEU A 22 -1.69 10.80 14.11
N LEU A 23 -1.57 9.49 13.88
CA LEU A 23 -1.21 8.53 14.93
C LEU A 23 0.17 8.88 15.54
N PRO A 24 0.34 8.74 16.87
CA PRO A 24 -0.57 8.06 17.81
C PRO A 24 -1.74 8.92 18.35
N LYS A 25 -1.87 10.19 17.93
CA LYS A 25 -2.97 11.04 18.42
C LYS A 25 -4.31 10.58 17.86
N PHE A 26 -5.35 10.62 18.71
CA PHE A 26 -6.73 10.27 18.33
C PHE A 26 -6.85 8.88 17.66
N GLY A 27 -6.02 7.92 18.09
CA GLY A 27 -6.12 6.52 17.71
C GLY A 27 -6.60 5.65 18.87
N GLY A 28 -6.93 4.40 18.57
CA GLY A 28 -7.37 3.41 19.55
C GLY A 28 -8.88 3.28 19.66
N LYS A 29 -9.32 2.51 20.66
CA LYS A 29 -10.72 2.12 20.81
C LYS A 29 -11.63 3.36 20.97
N GLY A 30 -12.65 3.46 20.13
CA GLY A 30 -13.62 4.57 20.14
C GLY A 30 -13.28 5.73 19.22
N MET A 31 -12.07 5.75 18.65
CA MET A 31 -11.62 6.77 17.72
C MET A 31 -11.88 6.32 16.27
N PHE A 32 -13.14 6.36 15.84
CA PHE A 32 -13.52 6.05 14.46
C PHE A 32 -14.63 6.97 13.96
N GLY A 33 -14.72 7.12 12.64
CA GLY A 33 -15.71 7.98 11.99
C GLY A 33 -15.69 9.41 12.55
N ARG A 34 -16.88 9.95 12.84
CA ARG A 34 -17.06 11.33 13.33
C ARG A 34 -16.33 11.61 14.66
N HIS A 35 -16.14 10.60 15.52
CA HIS A 35 -15.53 10.80 16.84
C HIS A 35 -14.09 11.30 16.74
N VAL A 36 -13.36 10.89 15.70
CA VAL A 36 -11.97 11.34 15.49
C VAL A 36 -11.94 12.83 15.23
N HIS A 37 -12.75 13.29 14.27
CA HIS A 37 -12.83 14.71 13.91
C HIS A 37 -13.35 15.58 15.06
N GLN A 38 -14.37 15.10 15.79
CA GLN A 38 -14.88 15.79 16.97
C GLN A 38 -13.78 15.94 18.03
N SER A 39 -13.03 14.88 18.32
CA SER A 39 -11.96 14.91 19.32
C SER A 39 -10.83 15.86 18.95
N VAL A 40 -10.49 15.96 17.66
CA VAL A 40 -9.48 16.91 17.14
C VAL A 40 -9.95 18.36 17.36
N ILE A 41 -11.21 18.65 17.05
CA ILE A 41 -11.80 19.99 17.22
C ILE A 41 -11.92 20.35 18.71
N ASP A 42 -12.38 19.42 19.54
CA ASP A 42 -12.53 19.61 20.99
C ASP A 42 -11.17 19.84 21.66
N ALA A 43 -10.12 19.17 21.18
CA ALA A 43 -8.74 19.37 21.60
C ALA A 43 -8.11 20.68 21.07
N LYS A 44 -8.80 21.41 20.19
CA LYS A 44 -8.34 22.64 19.54
C LYS A 44 -6.99 22.48 18.85
N GLU A 45 -6.77 21.32 18.22
CA GLU A 45 -5.57 21.06 17.46
C GLU A 45 -5.52 21.97 16.22
N VAL A 46 -4.31 22.41 15.88
CA VAL A 46 -4.05 23.24 14.69
C VAL A 46 -3.74 22.42 13.45
N GLU A 47 -3.42 21.13 13.64
CA GLU A 47 -3.11 20.18 12.57
C GLU A 47 -3.89 18.88 12.78
N SER A 48 -4.34 18.31 11.67
CA SER A 48 -4.88 16.95 11.58
C SER A 48 -4.32 16.28 10.33
N GLY A 49 -4.80 15.08 9.99
CA GLY A 49 -4.27 14.37 8.84
C GLY A 49 -4.72 12.92 8.77
N ILE A 50 -4.02 12.16 7.95
CA ILE A 50 -4.23 10.72 7.77
C ILE A 50 -2.97 9.96 8.16
N SER A 51 -3.15 8.74 8.64
CA SER A 51 -2.08 7.77 8.87
C SER A 51 -2.39 6.47 8.17
N ILE A 52 -1.49 6.02 7.29
CA ILE A 52 -1.54 4.69 6.69
C ILE A 52 -0.55 3.83 7.45
N HIS A 53 -1.00 2.71 8.01
CA HIS A 53 -0.18 1.86 8.87
C HIS A 53 -0.54 0.38 8.72
N TYR A 54 0.39 -0.48 9.13
CA TYR A 54 0.09 -1.91 9.23
C TYR A 54 -0.84 -2.19 10.41
N VAL A 55 -1.73 -3.16 10.26
CA VAL A 55 -2.56 -3.63 11.38
C VAL A 55 -1.77 -4.65 12.21
N ASN A 56 -1.82 -4.52 13.53
CA ASN A 56 -1.33 -5.53 14.47
C ASN A 56 -2.41 -5.81 15.53
N SER A 57 -2.08 -6.61 16.55
CA SER A 57 -3.03 -6.98 17.62
C SER A 57 -3.46 -5.80 18.51
N GLN A 58 -2.80 -4.65 18.39
CA GLN A 58 -3.08 -3.44 19.14
C GLN A 58 -3.65 -2.36 18.20
N TYR A 59 -4.86 -1.89 18.49
CA TYR A 59 -5.51 -0.84 17.69
C TYR A 59 -4.59 0.35 17.42
N ASP A 60 -4.40 0.67 16.13
CA ASP A 60 -3.67 1.83 15.61
C ASP A 60 -2.22 1.98 16.11
N LYS A 61 -1.59 0.86 16.49
CA LYS A 61 -0.20 0.81 16.98
C LYS A 61 0.76 0.04 16.06
N GLY A 62 0.32 -0.36 14.88
CA GLY A 62 1.23 -0.95 13.92
C GLY A 62 2.15 0.07 13.27
N ALA A 63 3.16 -0.41 12.57
CA ALA A 63 4.17 0.45 11.96
C ALA A 63 3.53 1.39 10.92
N VAL A 64 3.83 2.69 11.05
CA VAL A 64 3.35 3.73 10.15
C VAL A 64 4.11 3.61 8.83
N ILE A 65 3.35 3.56 7.73
CA ILE A 65 3.87 3.54 6.36
C ILE A 65 3.98 4.97 5.84
N PHE A 66 2.92 5.76 6.04
CA PHE A 66 2.83 7.11 5.51
C PHE A 66 1.90 7.98 6.36
N GLN A 67 2.19 9.27 6.43
CA GLN A 67 1.33 10.28 7.04
C GLN A 67 1.28 11.53 6.17
N ALA A 68 0.09 12.10 6.05
CA ALA A 68 -0.12 13.41 5.44
C ALA A 68 -0.90 14.31 6.39
N LYS A 69 -0.55 15.60 6.40
CA LYS A 69 -1.11 16.60 7.31
C LYS A 69 -1.99 17.60 6.57
N THR A 70 -2.91 18.21 7.30
CA THR A 70 -3.67 19.38 6.89
C THR A 70 -3.91 20.31 8.08
N THR A 71 -4.05 21.59 7.80
CA THR A 71 -4.34 22.63 8.80
C THR A 71 -5.80 22.59 9.20
N VAL A 72 -6.03 22.69 10.51
CA VAL A 72 -7.37 22.80 11.11
C VAL A 72 -7.66 24.28 11.40
N ASP A 73 -8.77 24.79 10.89
CA ASP A 73 -9.21 26.16 11.18
C ASP A 73 -9.94 26.19 12.54
N PRO A 74 -9.72 27.21 13.40
CA PRO A 74 -10.44 27.35 14.67
C PRO A 74 -11.97 27.36 14.56
N LYS A 75 -12.53 27.65 13.38
CA LYS A 75 -13.98 27.66 13.11
C LYS A 75 -14.46 26.43 12.37
N GLU A 76 -13.61 25.43 12.15
CA GLU A 76 -14.04 24.19 11.48
C GLU A 76 -15.05 23.40 12.30
N THR A 77 -15.99 22.77 11.58
CA THR A 77 -16.86 21.76 12.15
C THR A 77 -16.26 20.36 11.90
N PRO A 78 -16.67 19.34 12.67
CA PRO A 78 -16.25 17.96 12.42
C PRO A 78 -16.53 17.48 10.99
N GLU A 79 -17.63 17.93 10.38
CA GLU A 79 -18.00 17.58 9.01
C GLU A 79 -17.09 18.24 7.98
N SER A 80 -16.76 19.52 8.14
CA SER A 80 -15.83 20.19 7.21
C SER A 80 -14.43 19.60 7.31
N LEU A 81 -13.99 19.25 8.53
CA LEU A 81 -12.73 18.56 8.73
C LEU A 81 -12.75 17.17 8.09
N ALA A 82 -13.82 16.39 8.27
CA ALA A 82 -13.98 15.09 7.64
C ALA A 82 -13.85 15.16 6.11
N GLN A 83 -14.46 16.18 5.48
CA GLN A 83 -14.34 16.39 4.03
C GLN A 83 -12.90 16.69 3.59
N LYS A 84 -12.14 17.47 4.36
CA LYS A 84 -10.71 17.70 4.07
C LYS A 84 -9.90 16.41 4.21
N ILE A 85 -10.16 15.64 5.27
CA ILE A 85 -9.47 14.38 5.51
C ILE A 85 -9.77 13.36 4.40
N HIS A 86 -11.03 13.19 4.00
CA HIS A 86 -11.40 12.32 2.88
C HIS A 86 -10.70 12.68 1.57
N LYS A 87 -10.46 13.97 1.30
CA LYS A 87 -9.67 14.38 0.12
C LYS A 87 -8.23 13.89 0.23
N LEU A 88 -7.60 14.00 1.41
CA LEU A 88 -6.26 13.46 1.63
C LEU A 88 -6.22 11.94 1.47
N GLU A 89 -7.22 11.23 2.00
CA GLU A 89 -7.32 9.76 1.88
C GLU A 89 -7.33 9.35 0.41
N HIS A 90 -8.19 9.96 -0.41
CA HIS A 90 -8.27 9.68 -1.83
C HIS A 90 -7.00 10.04 -2.61
N GLN A 91 -6.32 11.11 -2.20
CA GLN A 91 -5.08 11.56 -2.84
C GLN A 91 -3.91 10.61 -2.59
N HIS A 92 -3.79 10.09 -1.36
CA HIS A 92 -2.58 9.38 -0.95
C HIS A 92 -2.74 7.87 -0.89
N PHE A 93 -3.92 7.34 -0.54
CA PHE A 93 -4.02 5.92 -0.21
C PHE A 93 -3.64 5.02 -1.40
N SER A 94 -4.22 5.24 -2.58
CA SER A 94 -3.92 4.45 -3.78
C SER A 94 -2.44 4.51 -4.18
N GLU A 95 -1.86 5.72 -4.20
CA GLU A 95 -0.45 5.94 -4.53
C GLU A 95 0.49 5.20 -3.56
N GLN A 96 0.20 5.24 -2.26
CA GLN A 96 1.03 4.55 -1.27
C GLN A 96 0.88 3.03 -1.38
N ILE A 97 -0.32 2.50 -1.64
CA ILE A 97 -0.51 1.06 -1.86
C ILE A 97 0.26 0.59 -3.11
N GLU A 98 0.23 1.36 -4.19
CA GLU A 98 1.00 1.05 -5.40
C GLU A 98 2.51 0.96 -5.10
N LYS A 99 3.06 1.95 -4.40
CA LYS A 99 4.48 1.97 -3.99
C LYS A 99 4.88 0.79 -3.10
N LEU A 100 3.95 0.27 -2.29
CA LEU A 100 4.20 -0.89 -1.44
C LEU A 100 4.17 -2.21 -2.22
N LEU A 101 3.31 -2.31 -3.23
CA LEU A 101 3.12 -3.53 -4.01
C LEU A 101 4.14 -3.66 -5.14
N ILE A 102 4.52 -2.56 -5.76
CA ILE A 102 5.46 -2.53 -6.87
C ILE A 102 6.88 -2.35 -6.32
N PRO A 103 7.79 -3.31 -6.53
CA PRO A 103 9.19 -3.12 -6.22
C PRO A 103 9.71 -1.93 -7.03
N THR A 104 10.15 -0.87 -6.36
CA THR A 104 10.90 0.19 -7.02
C THR A 104 12.13 -0.43 -7.67
N GLU A 105 12.49 0.02 -8.88
CA GLU A 105 13.53 -0.54 -9.77
C GLU A 105 14.97 -0.52 -9.20
N LYS A 106 15.20 -1.07 -8.01
CA LYS A 106 16.54 -1.35 -7.51
C LYS A 106 16.76 -2.85 -7.55
N GLU A 107 17.56 -3.23 -8.54
CA GLU A 107 18.10 -4.57 -8.83
C GLU A 107 17.21 -5.59 -9.57
N TYR A 108 16.54 -5.16 -10.65
CA TYR A 108 16.50 -6.04 -11.81
C TYR A 108 17.63 -5.64 -12.74
N SER A 109 18.78 -6.32 -12.60
CA SER A 109 19.81 -6.31 -13.65
C SER A 109 19.13 -6.76 -14.93
N LEU A 110 18.84 -5.80 -15.82
CA LEU A 110 18.38 -6.03 -17.17
C LEU A 110 19.46 -6.87 -17.88
N HIS A 111 19.37 -8.19 -17.75
CA HIS A 111 20.07 -9.09 -18.64
C HIS A 111 19.43 -8.89 -20.01
N ARG A 112 20.09 -8.03 -20.77
CA ARG A 112 19.73 -7.60 -22.12
C ARG A 112 19.54 -8.83 -22.98
N TRP A 113 18.28 -9.16 -23.30
CA TRP A 113 17.98 -10.05 -24.42
C TRP A 113 18.49 -9.37 -25.69
N SER A 114 19.62 -9.84 -26.24
CA SER A 114 20.02 -9.47 -27.59
C SER A 114 19.50 -10.52 -28.56
N CYS A 115 18.43 -10.20 -29.28
CA CYS A 115 18.09 -10.95 -30.50
C CYS A 115 19.10 -10.58 -31.59
N LYS A 116 20.09 -11.45 -31.83
CA LYS A 116 20.93 -11.36 -33.03
C LYS A 116 20.23 -12.13 -34.16
N TRP A 117 19.59 -11.41 -35.06
CA TRP A 117 19.16 -11.96 -36.34
C TRP A 117 20.40 -12.28 -37.18
N LYS A 118 20.62 -13.55 -37.50
CA LYS A 118 21.50 -13.95 -38.60
C LYS A 118 20.62 -14.47 -39.73
N SER A 119 20.49 -13.70 -40.80
CA SER A 119 19.93 -14.19 -42.04
C SER A 119 20.92 -15.18 -42.67
N ARG A 120 20.48 -16.43 -42.86
CA ARG A 120 21.09 -17.35 -43.82
C ARG A 120 19.99 -17.98 -44.68
N PRO A 121 20.20 -18.10 -46.00
CA PRO A 121 19.17 -18.56 -46.90
C PRO A 121 18.99 -20.08 -46.75
N ARG A 122 17.74 -20.48 -46.57
CA ARG A 122 17.20 -21.85 -46.59
C ARG A 122 17.43 -22.63 -45.28
N ARG A 123 16.33 -22.77 -44.51
CA ARG A 123 16.07 -23.60 -43.31
C ARG A 123 16.27 -22.88 -41.96
N ILE A 124 15.16 -22.66 -41.27
CA ILE A 124 15.10 -22.04 -39.93
C ILE A 124 15.18 -23.15 -38.88
N TRP A 125 16.19 -23.11 -38.02
CA TRP A 125 16.20 -23.80 -36.73
C TRP A 125 16.24 -22.72 -35.64
N VAL A 126 15.32 -22.76 -34.68
CA VAL A 126 15.37 -21.92 -33.49
C VAL A 126 15.98 -22.75 -32.37
N ASN A 127 17.25 -22.52 -32.05
CA ASN A 127 17.85 -23.05 -30.83
C ASN A 127 17.65 -22.01 -29.71
N PHE A 128 16.86 -22.36 -28.71
CA PHE A 128 16.82 -21.63 -27.45
C PHE A 128 17.98 -22.11 -26.57
N GLY A 129 19.11 -21.41 -26.67
CA GLY A 129 20.23 -21.58 -25.75
C GLY A 129 20.10 -20.60 -24.59
N TRP A 130 20.27 -21.11 -23.38
CA TRP A 130 20.36 -20.31 -22.16
C TRP A 130 21.81 -20.27 -21.70
N GLU A 131 22.41 -19.09 -21.70
CA GLU A 131 23.70 -18.83 -21.06
C GLU A 131 23.42 -18.15 -19.71
N GLY A 132 23.21 -18.98 -18.69
CA GLY A 132 23.02 -18.56 -17.31
C GLY A 132 22.81 -19.78 -16.42
N THR A 133 23.07 -19.66 -15.13
CA THR A 133 22.83 -20.75 -14.15
C THR A 133 21.38 -20.78 -13.65
N PRO A 134 20.77 -21.95 -13.37
CA PRO A 134 19.37 -22.06 -12.98
C PRO A 134 19.15 -21.49 -11.59
N ILE A 135 18.48 -20.35 -11.50
CA ILE A 135 17.73 -20.02 -10.29
C ILE A 135 16.35 -20.64 -10.47
N LYS A 136 16.12 -21.79 -9.83
CA LYS A 136 14.80 -22.44 -9.75
C LYS A 136 13.78 -21.45 -9.16
N LYS A 137 12.90 -20.89 -9.98
CA LYS A 137 11.63 -20.30 -9.52
C LYS A 137 10.50 -20.83 -10.41
N PRO A 138 9.33 -21.15 -9.84
CA PRO A 138 8.28 -21.88 -10.54
C PRO A 138 7.64 -21.02 -11.64
N MET A 139 7.37 -21.63 -12.80
CA MET A 139 6.72 -20.98 -13.93
C MET A 139 5.26 -20.60 -13.59
N PRO A 140 4.76 -19.41 -13.98
CA PRO A 140 3.33 -19.12 -13.91
C PRO A 140 2.58 -19.91 -15.00
N ARG A 141 1.44 -20.49 -14.66
CA ARG A 141 0.55 -21.18 -15.61
C ARG A 141 -0.04 -20.16 -16.58
N VAL A 142 0.13 -20.41 -17.87
CA VAL A 142 -0.53 -19.67 -18.94
C VAL A 142 -1.97 -20.21 -19.07
N TYR A 143 -2.97 -19.36 -18.88
CA TYR A 143 -4.34 -19.65 -19.31
C TYR A 143 -4.50 -19.19 -20.76
N SER A 144 -4.98 -20.09 -21.64
CA SER A 144 -5.39 -19.74 -23.00
C SER A 144 -6.91 -19.51 -23.05
N TYR A 145 -7.31 -18.33 -23.49
CA TYR A 145 -8.68 -18.06 -23.94
C TYR A 145 -8.79 -18.45 -25.41
N HIS A 146 -9.73 -19.31 -25.75
CA HIS A 146 -10.16 -19.53 -27.14
C HIS A 146 -11.45 -18.73 -27.37
N LYS A 147 -11.53 -18.01 -28.49
CA LYS A 147 -12.76 -17.38 -28.99
C LYS A 147 -13.71 -18.43 -29.55
#